data_AF-A0A7V3PRX2-F1
#
_entry.id   AF-A0A7V3PRX2-F1
#
_cell.length_a   1.000
_cell.length_b   1.000
_cell.length_c   1.000
_cell.angle_alpha   90.00
_cell.angle_beta   90.00
_cell.angle_gamma   90.00
#
_symmetry.space_group_name_H-M   'P 1'
#
loop_
_entity.id
_entity.type
_entity.pdbx_description
1 polymer ?
#
loop_
_entity_poly.entity_id
_entity_poly.type
_entity_poly.pdbx_seq_one_letter_code
_entity_poly.pdbx_strand_id
1 'polypeptide(L)'
;MAIRRILYLGEPILREVARPVEVLDAAIAALAEDMIETMLDAPGLGLSAPQVGASVRLIVVRVPRLDAAGEEEAVASQNTQAGHCTEVCQGAEAAREDKASVLVLANPEIVKYGEESATRLEGCLSLPTLQGLVTRPDTIIVRATTLEGEKLEMEASGLLSRVLQHEIDHLNGVLFIDRADPESLHWLVPDEEEETGYREEPTTPEEVVERFERLRQRRLRQQAETSA
;
A
#
# COMPACT_ATOMS: atom_id res chain seq x y z
N MET A 1 2.60 -20.14 0.71
CA MET A 1 2.51 -18.67 0.86
C MET A 1 3.56 -18.22 1.86
N ALA A 2 4.20 -17.08 1.60
CA ALA A 2 5.26 -16.50 2.41
C ALA A 2 5.15 -14.98 2.45
N ILE A 3 5.41 -14.39 3.62
CA ILE A 3 5.52 -12.93 3.77
C ILE A 3 6.78 -12.47 3.03
N ARG A 4 6.61 -11.55 2.08
CA ARG A 4 7.71 -10.94 1.35
C ARG A 4 8.22 -9.71 2.08
N ARG A 5 9.51 -9.45 1.92
CA ARG A 5 10.11 -8.19 2.38
C ARG A 5 9.60 -7.05 1.53
N ILE A 6 9.01 -6.05 2.17
CA ILE A 6 8.69 -4.77 1.53
C ILE A 6 9.96 -3.97 1.29
N LEU A 7 10.15 -3.51 0.06
CA LEU A 7 11.24 -2.66 -0.35
C LEU A 7 10.92 -1.21 0.01
N TYR A 8 11.95 -0.51 0.48
CA TYR A 8 11.85 0.89 0.86
C TYR A 8 12.45 1.79 -0.21
N LEU A 9 12.08 3.07 -0.19
CA LEU A 9 12.68 4.10 -1.04
C LEU A 9 14.21 3.97 -1.07
N GLY A 10 14.78 4.24 -2.24
CA GLY A 10 16.18 4.02 -2.56
C GLY A 10 16.43 2.72 -3.33
N GLU A 11 15.52 1.74 -3.28
CA GLU A 11 15.60 0.59 -4.19
C GLU A 11 15.16 0.99 -5.62
N PRO A 12 15.98 0.75 -6.66
CA PRO A 12 15.70 1.24 -8.02
C PRO A 12 14.36 0.81 -8.59
N ILE A 13 13.93 -0.42 -8.28
CA ILE A 13 12.67 -1.00 -8.77
C ILE A 13 11.43 -0.16 -8.42
N LEU A 14 11.48 0.62 -7.33
CA LEU A 14 10.38 1.52 -6.93
C LEU A 14 10.26 2.76 -7.81
N ARG A 15 11.25 3.04 -8.64
CA ARG A 15 11.31 4.18 -9.57
C ARG A 15 11.26 3.73 -11.04
N GLU A 16 11.09 2.44 -11.29
CA GLU A 16 11.01 1.86 -12.63
C GLU A 16 9.55 1.64 -13.06
N VAL A 17 9.27 1.75 -14.36
CA VAL A 17 7.97 1.38 -14.92
C VAL A 17 7.87 -0.13 -14.98
N ALA A 18 6.88 -0.70 -14.29
CA ALA A 18 6.65 -2.13 -14.22
C ALA A 18 6.13 -2.68 -15.56
N ARG A 19 6.58 -3.88 -15.92
CA ARG A 19 6.22 -4.53 -17.19
C ARG A 19 4.80 -5.10 -17.15
N PRO A 20 4.05 -5.07 -18.26
CA PRO A 20 2.74 -5.74 -18.32
C PRO A 20 2.84 -7.22 -17.98
N VAL A 21 1.82 -7.75 -17.31
CA VAL A 21 1.61 -9.19 -17.15
C VAL A 21 1.06 -9.74 -18.46
N GLU A 22 1.89 -10.48 -19.21
CA GLU A 22 1.50 -11.08 -20.50
C GLU A 22 0.73 -12.40 -20.33
N VAL A 23 1.09 -13.18 -19.31
CA VAL A 23 0.51 -14.50 -19.02
C VAL A 23 0.14 -14.58 -17.55
N LEU A 24 -1.11 -14.95 -17.27
CA LEU A 24 -1.61 -15.24 -15.94
C LEU A 24 -1.38 -16.72 -15.64
N ASP A 25 -0.19 -17.03 -15.15
CA ASP A 25 0.23 -18.39 -14.80
C ASP A 25 0.25 -18.61 -13.27
N ALA A 26 0.66 -19.81 -12.87
CA ALA A 26 0.79 -20.17 -11.46
C ALA A 26 1.81 -19.30 -10.70
N ALA A 27 2.80 -18.72 -11.38
CA ALA A 27 3.79 -17.84 -10.75
C ALA A 27 3.18 -16.49 -10.40
N ILE A 28 2.34 -15.93 -11.28
CA ILE A 28 1.58 -14.70 -10.99
C ILE A 28 0.55 -14.93 -9.88
N ALA A 29 -0.16 -16.05 -9.90
CA ALA A 29 -1.09 -16.41 -8.83
C ALA A 29 -0.37 -16.53 -7.47
N ALA A 30 0.77 -17.22 -7.42
CA ALA A 30 1.57 -17.34 -6.19
C ALA A 30 2.14 -15.98 -5.73
N LEU A 31 2.56 -15.11 -6.66
CA LEU A 31 2.98 -13.75 -6.35
C LEU A 31 1.84 -12.95 -5.70
N ALA A 32 0.64 -13.02 -6.26
CA ALA A 32 -0.54 -12.35 -5.72
C ALA A 32 -0.87 -12.85 -4.31
N GLU A 33 -0.89 -14.15 -4.07
CA GLU A 33 -1.17 -14.72 -2.73
C GLU A 33 -0.18 -14.20 -1.67
N ASP A 34 1.11 -14.25 -1.97
CA ASP A 34 2.15 -13.75 -1.07
C ASP A 34 2.07 -12.22 -0.89
N MET A 35 1.65 -11.46 -1.91
CA MET A 35 1.40 -10.02 -1.79
C MET A 35 0.24 -9.73 -0.84
N ILE A 36 -0.83 -10.52 -0.90
CA ILE A 36 -1.96 -10.42 0.03
C ILE A 36 -1.49 -10.66 1.45
N GLU A 37 -0.76 -11.76 1.70
CA GLU A 37 -0.21 -12.07 3.03
C GLU A 37 0.70 -10.95 3.54
N THR A 38 1.57 -10.42 2.67
CA THR A 38 2.49 -9.32 3.01
C THR A 38 1.73 -8.04 3.37
N MET A 39 0.66 -7.72 2.63
CA MET A 39 -0.18 -6.55 2.88
C MET A 39 -0.91 -6.67 4.22
N LEU A 40 -1.46 -7.85 4.52
CA LEU A 40 -2.18 -8.12 5.77
C LEU A 40 -1.24 -8.11 7.00
N ASP A 41 -0.01 -8.60 6.85
CA ASP A 41 1.02 -8.55 7.91
C ASP A 41 1.53 -7.13 8.19
N ALA A 42 1.62 -6.27 7.14
CA ALA A 42 2.06 -4.89 7.22
C ALA A 42 0.90 -3.87 7.32
N PRO A 43 -0.20 -4.22 8.01
CA PRO A 43 -1.59 -3.73 7.85
C PRO A 43 -1.86 -2.64 6.79
N GLY A 44 -1.54 -2.91 5.52
CA GLY A 44 -1.74 -1.99 4.40
C GLY A 44 -3.17 -2.00 3.83
N LEU A 45 -3.56 -0.93 3.13
CA LEU A 45 -4.78 -0.91 2.31
C LEU A 45 -4.53 -1.42 0.89
N GLY A 46 -3.29 -1.34 0.42
CA GLY A 46 -2.87 -1.80 -0.89
C GLY A 46 -1.39 -2.20 -0.87
N LEU A 47 -1.00 -2.98 -1.87
CA LEU A 47 0.38 -3.34 -2.14
C LEU A 47 0.58 -3.61 -3.63
N SER A 48 1.68 -3.13 -4.18
CA SER A 48 2.07 -3.33 -5.57
C SER A 48 3.27 -4.27 -5.71
N ALA A 49 3.35 -5.00 -6.83
CA ALA A 49 4.41 -5.95 -7.08
C ALA A 49 5.84 -5.35 -7.00
N PRO A 50 6.10 -4.10 -7.46
CA PRO A 50 7.41 -3.47 -7.29
C PRO A 50 7.85 -3.38 -5.82
N GLN A 51 6.91 -3.18 -4.89
CA GLN A 51 7.21 -3.09 -3.45
C GLN A 51 7.69 -4.41 -2.85
N VAL A 52 7.39 -5.54 -3.49
CA VAL A 52 7.89 -6.86 -3.06
C VAL A 52 9.00 -7.41 -3.96
N GLY A 53 9.59 -6.55 -4.79
CA GLY A 53 10.74 -6.90 -5.64
C GLY A 53 10.37 -7.51 -7.00
N ALA A 54 9.11 -7.44 -7.43
CA ALA A 54 8.67 -7.95 -8.72
C ALA A 54 8.27 -6.81 -9.67
N SER A 55 9.02 -6.66 -10.78
CA SER A 55 8.75 -5.60 -11.78
C SER A 55 7.71 -6.06 -12.81
N VAL A 56 6.46 -6.21 -12.35
CA VAL A 56 5.28 -6.54 -13.14
C VAL A 56 4.07 -5.70 -12.72
N ARG A 57 3.13 -5.46 -13.63
CA ARG A 57 1.91 -4.65 -13.37
C ARG A 57 0.86 -5.47 -12.64
N LEU A 58 1.05 -5.66 -11.34
CA LEU A 58 0.14 -6.38 -10.45
C LEU A 58 -0.01 -5.61 -9.14
N ILE A 59 -1.25 -5.43 -8.69
CA ILE A 59 -1.58 -4.80 -7.41
C ILE A 59 -2.60 -5.64 -6.65
N VAL A 60 -2.56 -5.54 -5.32
CA VAL A 60 -3.59 -6.06 -4.42
C VAL A 60 -4.15 -4.90 -3.60
N VAL A 61 -5.46 -4.84 -3.47
CA VAL A 61 -6.15 -3.74 -2.78
C VAL A 61 -7.24 -4.29 -1.89
N ARG A 62 -7.21 -3.95 -0.61
CA ARG A 62 -8.29 -4.26 0.32
C ARG A 62 -9.43 -3.27 0.11
N VAL A 63 -10.62 -3.79 -0.15
CA VAL A 63 -11.86 -3.02 -0.28
C VAL A 63 -12.45 -2.80 1.11
N PRO A 64 -12.60 -1.54 1.56
CA PRO A 64 -13.34 -1.26 2.78
C PRO A 64 -14.78 -1.75 2.62
N ARG A 65 -15.36 -2.45 3.59
CA ARG A 65 -16.80 -2.72 3.54
C ARG A 65 -17.52 -1.40 3.77
N LEU A 66 -18.55 -1.14 2.96
CA LEU A 66 -19.53 -0.12 3.30
C LEU A 66 -20.52 -0.78 4.26
N ASP A 67 -20.74 -0.20 5.42
CA ASP A 67 -21.80 -0.68 6.30
C ASP A 67 -23.19 -0.35 5.69
N ALA A 68 -24.26 -0.87 6.32
CA ALA A 68 -25.62 -0.65 5.84
C ALA A 68 -26.05 0.84 5.85
N ALA A 69 -25.28 1.72 6.48
CA ALA A 69 -25.48 3.17 6.51
C ALA A 69 -24.71 3.90 5.39
N GLY A 70 -23.88 3.20 4.61
CA GLY A 70 -23.05 3.78 3.56
C GLY A 70 -21.82 4.51 4.10
N GLU A 71 -21.43 4.27 5.35
CA GLU A 71 -20.19 4.78 5.91
C GLU A 71 -19.04 3.82 5.53
N GLU A 72 -17.89 4.38 5.13
CA GLU A 72 -16.66 3.60 4.95
C GLU A 72 -16.35 2.95 6.31
N GLU A 73 -16.32 1.61 6.41
CA GLU A 73 -15.87 0.96 7.66
C GLU A 73 -14.48 1.54 7.96
N ALA A 74 -14.39 2.27 9.07
CA ALA A 74 -13.13 2.67 9.64
C ALA A 74 -12.30 1.38 9.81
N VAL A 75 -11.23 1.27 9.04
CA VAL A 75 -10.28 0.16 9.18
C VAL A 75 -9.78 0.24 10.61
N ALA A 76 -10.29 -0.64 11.45
CA ALA A 76 -10.09 -0.59 12.87
C ALA A 76 -8.59 -0.56 13.15
N SER A 77 -8.08 0.60 13.56
CA SER A 77 -6.86 0.65 14.36
C SER A 77 -7.14 -0.29 15.53
N GLN A 78 -6.39 -1.39 15.62
CA GLN A 78 -6.39 -2.21 16.82
C GLN A 78 -5.83 -1.35 17.94
N ASN A 79 -6.71 -0.59 18.60
CA ASN A 79 -6.37 0.10 19.83
C ASN A 79 -6.82 -0.79 20.98
N THR A 80 -5.82 -1.25 21.73
CA THR A 80 -5.94 -2.11 22.88
C THR A 80 -6.75 -1.45 24.00
N GLN A 81 -7.73 -2.16 24.56
CA GLN A 81 -7.90 -2.16 26.02
C GLN A 81 -8.56 -3.45 26.51
N ALA A 82 -7.95 -4.00 27.56
CA ALA A 82 -8.21 -5.32 28.13
C ALA A 82 -9.63 -5.48 28.72
N GLY A 83 -10.21 -6.67 28.55
CA GLY A 83 -11.40 -7.06 29.29
C GLY A 83 -12.04 -8.36 28.85
N HIS A 84 -11.67 -9.45 29.53
CA HIS A 84 -12.41 -10.73 29.63
C HIS A 84 -12.38 -11.69 28.42
N CYS A 85 -11.52 -12.70 28.57
CA CYS A 85 -11.54 -13.91 27.76
C CYS A 85 -12.68 -14.82 28.26
N THR A 86 -13.66 -15.11 27.40
CA THR A 86 -14.51 -16.30 27.54
C THR A 86 -14.65 -16.98 26.18
N GLU A 87 -13.74 -17.94 25.99
CA GLU A 87 -13.84 -19.17 25.20
C GLU A 87 -14.11 -19.14 23.67
N VAL A 88 -13.37 -20.07 23.05
CA VAL A 88 -13.62 -20.80 21.80
C VAL A 88 -13.06 -20.19 20.50
N CYS A 89 -11.84 -20.64 20.17
CA CYS A 89 -11.39 -21.04 18.82
C CYS A 89 -12.00 -20.32 17.60
N GLN A 90 -11.47 -19.15 17.18
CA GLN A 90 -11.84 -18.51 15.90
C GLN A 90 -10.67 -17.84 15.13
N GLY A 91 -9.42 -18.25 15.37
CA GLY A 91 -8.25 -17.63 14.71
C GLY A 91 -8.11 -17.91 13.20
N ALA A 92 -8.80 -18.92 12.66
CA ALA A 92 -8.69 -19.30 11.25
C ALA A 92 -9.85 -18.81 10.37
N GLU A 93 -10.98 -18.38 10.96
CA GLU A 93 -12.13 -17.85 10.22
C GLU A 93 -11.98 -16.35 9.95
N ALA A 94 -11.53 -15.55 10.94
CA ALA A 94 -11.29 -14.12 10.75
C ALA A 94 -10.22 -13.82 9.67
N ALA A 95 -9.13 -14.60 9.63
CA ALA A 95 -8.09 -14.46 8.62
C ALA A 95 -8.54 -14.90 7.20
N ARG A 96 -9.58 -15.73 7.11
CA ARG A 96 -10.19 -16.15 5.82
C ARG A 96 -11.21 -15.12 5.32
N GLU A 97 -11.93 -14.47 6.21
CA GLU A 97 -12.88 -13.40 5.86
C GLU A 97 -12.18 -12.11 5.40
N ASP A 98 -11.00 -11.79 5.92
CA ASP A 98 -10.23 -10.59 5.56
C ASP A 98 -9.54 -10.69 4.18
N LYS A 99 -9.29 -11.92 3.69
CA LYS A 99 -8.85 -12.15 2.30
C LYS A 99 -9.97 -11.98 1.28
N ALA A 100 -11.23 -12.20 1.67
CA ALA A 100 -12.38 -12.15 0.78
C ALA A 100 -12.70 -10.72 0.29
N SER A 101 -12.18 -9.70 0.97
CA SER A 101 -12.32 -8.29 0.60
C SER A 101 -11.13 -7.74 -0.22
N VAL A 102 -10.23 -8.61 -0.70
CA VAL A 102 -9.05 -8.15 -1.46
C VAL A 102 -9.25 -8.34 -2.96
N LEU A 103 -9.12 -7.24 -3.70
CA LEU A 103 -9.05 -7.24 -5.16
C LEU A 103 -7.63 -7.49 -5.62
N VAL A 104 -7.45 -8.41 -6.57
CA VAL A 104 -6.19 -8.63 -7.27
C VAL A 104 -6.34 -8.19 -8.71
N LEU A 105 -5.57 -7.17 -9.11
CA LEU A 105 -5.71 -6.54 -10.42
C LEU A 105 -4.39 -6.62 -11.19
N ALA A 106 -4.41 -7.35 -12.30
CA ALA A 106 -3.33 -7.38 -13.27
C ALA A 106 -3.55 -6.33 -14.36
N ASN A 107 -2.47 -5.67 -14.77
CA ASN A 107 -2.46 -4.59 -15.76
C ASN A 107 -3.53 -3.50 -15.51
N PRO A 108 -3.65 -2.95 -14.28
CA PRO A 108 -4.61 -1.88 -14.03
C PRO A 108 -4.21 -0.60 -14.79
N GLU A 109 -5.21 0.08 -15.31
CA GLU A 109 -5.12 1.35 -16.03
C GLU A 109 -6.32 2.23 -15.67
N ILE A 110 -6.07 3.50 -15.35
CA ILE A 110 -7.14 4.49 -15.15
C ILE A 110 -7.56 5.00 -16.52
N VAL A 111 -8.81 4.72 -16.91
CA VAL A 111 -9.34 5.12 -18.23
C VAL A 111 -10.12 6.43 -18.18
N LYS A 112 -10.57 6.85 -16.99
CA LYS A 112 -11.25 8.13 -16.79
C LYS A 112 -11.02 8.64 -15.37
N TYR A 113 -10.84 9.96 -15.25
CA TYR A 113 -10.83 10.67 -13.97
C TYR A 113 -12.11 11.49 -13.82
N GLY A 114 -12.63 11.56 -12.59
CA GLY A 114 -13.68 12.49 -12.21
C GLY A 114 -13.22 13.95 -12.21
N GLU A 115 -14.18 14.86 -12.13
CA GLU A 115 -13.91 16.31 -12.09
C GLU A 115 -13.55 16.79 -10.68
N GLU A 116 -14.12 16.17 -9.66
CA GLU A 116 -13.88 16.50 -8.26
C GLU A 116 -12.58 15.87 -7.77
N SER A 117 -11.86 16.60 -6.91
CA SER A 117 -10.65 16.13 -6.26
C SER A 117 -10.75 16.31 -4.76
N ALA A 118 -10.16 15.38 -4.01
CA ALA A 118 -10.07 15.44 -2.57
C ALA A 118 -8.60 15.49 -2.14
N THR A 119 -8.30 16.31 -1.13
CA THR A 119 -7.00 16.30 -0.44
C THR A 119 -7.16 15.48 0.83
N ARG A 120 -6.36 14.41 0.97
CA ARG A 120 -6.35 13.55 2.16
C ARG A 120 -4.92 13.15 2.48
N LEU A 121 -4.70 12.71 3.72
CA LEU A 121 -3.42 12.19 4.18
C LEU A 121 -3.12 10.85 3.50
N GLU A 122 -1.90 10.67 3.02
CA GLU A 122 -1.36 9.41 2.52
C GLU A 122 -0.09 9.02 3.28
N GLY A 123 0.13 7.71 3.37
CA GLY A 123 1.41 7.10 3.73
C GLY A 123 1.68 5.94 2.78
N CYS A 124 2.86 5.34 2.89
CA CYS A 124 3.26 4.23 2.02
C CYS A 124 4.11 3.22 2.80
N LEU A 125 3.87 1.92 2.59
CA LEU A 125 4.67 0.86 3.22
C LEU A 125 6.14 0.88 2.76
N SER A 126 6.44 1.50 1.62
CA SER A 126 7.81 1.73 1.14
C SER A 126 8.47 2.98 1.73
N LEU A 127 7.73 3.82 2.45
CA LEU A 127 8.20 4.99 3.18
C LEU A 127 7.63 4.96 4.61
N PRO A 128 8.03 3.97 5.44
CA PRO A 128 7.43 3.77 6.75
C PRO A 128 7.51 5.03 7.61
N THR A 129 6.42 5.28 8.34
CA THR A 129 6.19 6.43 9.22
C THR A 129 6.16 7.81 8.57
N LEU A 130 6.35 7.92 7.24
CA LEU A 130 6.18 9.17 6.52
C LEU A 130 4.71 9.37 6.13
N GLN A 131 4.19 10.57 6.34
CA GLN A 131 2.86 10.96 5.89
C GLN A 131 2.89 12.32 5.19
N GLY A 132 1.89 12.58 4.36
CA GLY A 132 1.70 13.86 3.68
C GLY A 132 0.35 13.98 3.01
N LEU A 133 -0.11 15.20 2.77
CA LEU A 133 -1.37 15.48 2.09
C LEU A 133 -1.18 15.35 0.58
N VAL A 134 -2.05 14.57 -0.07
CA VAL A 134 -2.04 14.36 -1.52
C VAL A 134 -3.42 14.70 -2.09
N THR A 135 -3.47 15.56 -3.11
CA THR A 135 -4.69 15.85 -3.86
C THR A 135 -4.84 14.86 -5.01
N ARG A 136 -5.97 14.14 -5.05
CA ARG A 136 -6.30 13.18 -6.11
C ARG A 136 -7.76 13.33 -6.56
N PRO A 137 -8.09 13.03 -7.82
CA PRO A 137 -9.46 12.83 -8.25
C PRO A 137 -10.21 11.89 -7.31
N ASP A 138 -11.38 12.30 -6.83
CA ASP A 138 -12.14 11.51 -5.87
C ASP A 138 -12.77 10.28 -6.53
N THR A 139 -13.11 10.39 -7.82
CA THR A 139 -13.62 9.27 -8.62
C THR A 139 -12.73 8.94 -9.82
N ILE A 140 -12.65 7.65 -10.14
CA ILE A 140 -11.91 7.12 -11.29
C ILE A 140 -12.68 5.95 -11.91
N ILE A 141 -12.43 5.68 -13.18
CA ILE A 141 -12.78 4.40 -13.82
C ILE A 141 -11.47 3.66 -14.10
N VAL A 142 -11.36 2.44 -13.58
CA VAL A 142 -10.19 1.57 -13.75
C VAL A 142 -10.56 0.38 -14.62
N ARG A 143 -9.71 0.08 -15.60
CA ARG A 143 -9.74 -1.16 -16.36
C ARG A 143 -8.59 -2.06 -15.91
N ALA A 144 -8.88 -3.34 -15.70
CA ALA A 144 -7.89 -4.32 -15.27
C ALA A 144 -8.25 -5.73 -15.77
N THR A 145 -7.40 -6.71 -15.44
CA THR A 145 -7.66 -8.14 -15.64
C THR A 145 -7.60 -8.85 -14.29
N THR A 146 -8.56 -9.72 -13.98
CA THR A 146 -8.54 -10.55 -12.77
C THR A 146 -7.53 -11.71 -12.91
N LEU A 147 -7.30 -12.48 -11.84
CA LEU A 147 -6.41 -13.65 -11.91
C LEU A 147 -6.97 -14.77 -12.80
N GLU A 148 -8.29 -14.83 -12.97
CA GLU A 148 -9.00 -15.76 -13.85
C GLU A 148 -8.88 -15.36 -15.32
N GLY A 149 -8.31 -14.19 -15.63
CA GLY A 149 -8.17 -13.66 -16.98
C GLY A 149 -9.36 -12.84 -17.46
N GLU A 150 -10.34 -12.57 -16.60
CA GLU A 150 -11.52 -11.79 -16.97
C GLU A 150 -11.17 -10.29 -17.03
N LYS A 151 -11.69 -9.60 -18.04
CA LYS A 151 -11.54 -8.14 -18.16
C LYS A 151 -12.57 -7.46 -17.27
N LEU A 152 -12.08 -6.55 -16.44
CA LEU A 152 -12.88 -5.81 -15.49
C LEU A 152 -12.76 -4.32 -15.78
N GLU A 153 -13.89 -3.62 -15.73
CA GLU A 153 -13.96 -2.17 -15.71
C GLU A 153 -14.83 -1.77 -14.52
N MET A 154 -14.27 -0.97 -13.61
CA MET A 154 -14.94 -0.57 -12.38
C MET A 154 -14.84 0.93 -12.17
N GLU A 155 -15.92 1.52 -11.67
CA GLU A 155 -15.89 2.85 -11.08
C GLU A 155 -15.51 2.72 -9.61
N ALA A 156 -14.57 3.56 -9.16
CA ALA A 156 -14.16 3.66 -7.77
C ALA A 156 -14.24 5.12 -7.32
N SER A 157 -14.67 5.31 -6.09
CA SER A 157 -14.77 6.62 -5.42
C SER A 157 -14.12 6.57 -4.03
N GLY A 158 -13.99 7.73 -3.38
CA GLY A 158 -13.60 7.81 -1.97
C GLY A 158 -12.23 7.17 -1.68
N LEU A 159 -12.16 6.36 -0.63
CA LEU A 159 -10.92 5.69 -0.22
C LEU A 159 -10.43 4.68 -1.27
N LEU A 160 -11.31 3.90 -1.89
CA LEU A 160 -10.93 2.89 -2.89
C LEU A 160 -10.28 3.55 -4.12
N SER A 161 -10.85 4.65 -4.60
CA SER A 161 -10.27 5.46 -5.69
C SER A 161 -8.85 5.92 -5.36
N ARG A 162 -8.63 6.39 -4.14
CA ARG A 162 -7.30 6.85 -3.68
C ARG A 162 -6.29 5.71 -3.64
N VAL A 163 -6.65 4.59 -3.03
CA VAL A 163 -5.75 3.42 -2.92
C VAL A 163 -5.38 2.91 -4.31
N LEU A 164 -6.36 2.77 -5.22
CA LEU A 164 -6.09 2.36 -6.60
C LEU A 164 -5.13 3.31 -7.32
N GLN A 165 -5.32 4.62 -7.18
CA GLN A 165 -4.40 5.60 -7.76
C GLN A 165 -2.99 5.49 -7.19
N HIS A 166 -2.87 5.28 -5.88
CA HIS A 166 -1.59 5.09 -5.20
C HIS A 166 -0.85 3.83 -5.69
N GLU A 167 -1.55 2.69 -5.76
CA GLU A 167 -0.94 1.44 -6.22
C GLU A 167 -0.61 1.47 -7.72
N ILE A 168 -1.42 2.16 -8.54
CA ILE A 168 -1.14 2.35 -9.96
C ILE A 168 0.07 3.27 -10.18
N ASP A 169 0.27 4.29 -9.34
CA ASP A 169 1.47 5.13 -9.37
C ASP A 169 2.74 4.31 -9.13
N HIS A 170 2.71 3.36 -8.19
CA HIS A 170 3.83 2.45 -7.94
C HIS A 170 4.21 1.63 -9.19
N LEU A 171 3.23 1.21 -10.00
CA LEU A 171 3.51 0.51 -11.26
C LEU A 171 4.20 1.38 -12.31
N ASN A 172 4.16 2.70 -12.13
CA ASN A 172 4.78 3.68 -13.02
C ASN A 172 6.04 4.31 -12.41
N GLY A 173 6.54 3.80 -11.29
CA GLY A 173 7.71 4.34 -10.60
C GLY A 173 7.47 5.67 -9.87
N VAL A 174 6.19 6.01 -9.64
CA VAL A 174 5.76 7.22 -8.94
C VAL A 174 5.40 6.86 -7.50
N LEU A 175 5.88 7.66 -6.56
CA LEU A 175 5.61 7.52 -5.12
C LEU A 175 4.78 8.71 -4.66
N PHE A 176 4.04 8.55 -3.55
CA PHE A 176 3.16 9.62 -3.07
C PHE A 176 3.89 10.93 -2.78
N ILE A 177 5.17 10.88 -2.37
CA ILE A 177 6.02 12.06 -2.14
C ILE A 177 6.24 12.91 -3.41
N ASP A 178 6.05 12.35 -4.60
CA ASP A 178 6.16 13.11 -5.86
C ASP A 178 4.88 13.91 -6.16
N ARG A 179 3.79 13.65 -5.42
CA ARG A 179 2.48 14.29 -5.56
C ARG A 179 2.03 15.03 -4.31
N ALA A 180 2.65 14.75 -3.17
CA ALA A 180 2.31 15.34 -1.90
C ALA A 180 2.60 16.84 -1.91
N ASP A 181 1.79 17.59 -1.15
CA ASP A 181 2.14 18.95 -0.78
C ASP A 181 3.45 18.92 0.04
N PRO A 182 4.56 19.50 -0.45
CA PRO A 182 5.85 19.41 0.23
C PRO A 182 5.82 19.96 1.66
N GLU A 183 4.98 20.96 1.94
CA GLU A 183 4.89 21.56 3.29
C GLU A 183 4.12 20.68 4.27
N SER A 184 3.38 19.69 3.77
CA SER A 184 2.59 18.77 4.60
C SER A 184 3.37 17.51 5.02
N LEU A 185 4.57 17.29 4.47
CA LEU A 185 5.34 16.09 4.74
C LEU A 185 5.89 16.08 6.16
N HIS A 186 5.61 15.01 6.89
CA HIS A 186 6.09 14.83 8.26
C HIS A 186 6.29 13.35 8.59
N TRP A 187 7.22 13.10 9.52
CA TRP A 187 7.44 11.79 10.12
C TRP A 187 6.57 11.64 11.37
N LEU A 188 5.92 10.50 11.50
CA LEU A 188 5.39 10.04 12.78
C LEU A 188 6.53 9.46 13.59
N VAL A 189 6.84 10.08 14.72
CA VAL A 189 7.87 9.63 15.66
C VAL A 189 7.21 9.25 16.97
N PRO A 190 7.41 8.02 17.50
CA PRO A 190 6.81 7.61 18.76
C PRO A 190 7.13 8.60 19.89
N ASP A 191 6.11 9.06 20.59
CA ASP A 191 6.22 9.97 21.72
C ASP A 191 5.12 9.65 22.73
N GLU A 192 5.50 9.13 23.90
CA GLU A 192 4.56 8.69 24.94
C GLU A 192 3.84 9.86 25.63
N GLU A 193 4.33 11.09 25.45
CA GLU A 193 3.72 12.30 26.02
C GLU A 193 2.55 12.83 25.17
N GLU A 194 2.51 12.47 23.88
CA GLU A 194 1.45 12.88 22.96
C GLU A 194 0.20 12.01 23.11
N GLU A 195 -0.99 12.61 22.98
CA GLU A 195 -2.26 11.88 23.11
C GLU A 195 -2.41 10.76 22.05
N THR A 196 -1.85 10.99 20.87
CA THR A 196 -1.83 10.02 19.76
C THR A 196 -0.76 8.93 19.93
N GLY A 197 0.19 9.12 20.86
CA GLY A 197 1.41 8.32 20.99
C GLY A 197 2.51 8.64 19.97
N TYR A 198 2.31 9.68 19.15
CA TYR A 198 3.27 10.10 18.12
C TYR A 198 3.35 11.62 18.03
N ARG A 199 4.57 12.15 17.88
CA ARG A 199 4.79 13.52 17.45
C ARG A 199 5.04 13.59 15.94
N GLU A 200 4.66 14.70 15.34
CA GLU A 200 4.93 15.01 13.94
C GLU A 200 6.26 15.77 13.81
N GLU A 201 7.20 15.24 13.01
CA GLU A 201 8.43 15.92 12.66
C GLU A 201 8.42 16.32 11.18
N PRO A 202 8.25 17.62 10.85
CA PRO A 202 8.22 18.09 9.46
C PRO A 202 9.49 17.72 8.68
N THR A 203 9.34 17.52 7.37
CA THR A 203 10.46 17.18 6.49
C THR A 203 10.21 17.67 5.06
N THR A 204 11.23 17.59 4.21
CA THR A 204 11.16 17.92 2.78
C THR A 204 11.36 16.67 1.91
N PRO A 205 10.87 16.67 0.65
CA PRO A 205 11.11 15.55 -0.29
C PRO A 205 12.60 15.20 -0.44
N GLU A 206 13.48 16.21 -0.47
CA GLU A 206 14.92 16.03 -0.59
C GLU A 206 15.51 15.30 0.63
N GLU A 207 15.14 15.71 1.84
CA GLU A 207 15.57 15.07 3.08
C GLU A 207 15.06 13.62 3.20
N VAL A 208 13.83 13.37 2.73
CA VAL A 208 13.24 12.02 2.67
C VAL A 208 14.10 11.12 1.79
N VAL A 209 14.41 11.55 0.56
CA VAL A 209 15.24 10.78 -0.38
C VAL A 209 16.63 10.53 0.23
N GLU A 210 17.28 11.57 0.76
CA GLU A 210 18.61 11.45 1.34
C GLU A 210 18.63 10.47 2.53
N ARG A 211 17.60 10.52 3.39
CA ARG A 211 17.45 9.60 4.53
C ARG A 211 17.40 8.15 4.06
N PHE A 212 16.57 7.85 3.06
CA PHE A 212 16.41 6.50 2.54
C PHE A 212 17.64 5.99 1.77
N GLU A 213 18.34 6.86 1.04
CA GLU A 213 19.62 6.52 0.42
C GLU A 213 20.67 6.13 1.45
N ARG A 214 20.80 6.92 2.54
CA ARG A 214 21.72 6.58 3.64
C ARG A 214 21.39 5.21 4.26
N LEU A 215 20.11 4.93 4.48
CA LEU A 215 19.66 3.63 5.01
C LEU A 215 20.00 2.47 4.05
N ARG A 216 19.80 2.66 2.74
CA ARG A 216 20.17 1.67 1.73
C ARG A 216 21.67 1.41 1.71
N GLN A 217 22.50 2.46 1.70
CA GLN A 217 23.95 2.31 1.71
C GLN A 217 24.45 1.57 2.96
N ARG A 218 23.87 1.85 4.13
CA ARG A 218 24.18 1.13 5.36
C ARG A 218 23.85 -0.36 5.25
N ARG A 219 22.67 -0.70 4.73
CA ARG A 219 22.25 -2.10 4.51
C ARG A 219 23.19 -2.84 3.55
N LEU A 220 23.57 -2.22 2.43
CA LEU A 220 24.47 -2.83 1.46
C LEU A 220 25.86 -3.12 2.07
N ARG A 221 26.39 -2.20 2.88
CA ARG A 221 27.66 -2.42 3.60
C ARG A 221 27.58 -3.60 4.56
N GLN A 222 26.51 -3.68 5.37
CA GLN A 222 26.30 -4.79 6.30
C GLN A 222 26.20 -6.14 5.58
N GLN A 223 25.49 -6.19 4.44
CA GLN A 223 25.38 -7.42 3.64
C GLN A 223 26.74 -7.88 3.07
N ALA A 224 27.57 -6.93 2.62
CA ALA A 224 28.91 -7.22 2.12
C ALA A 224 29.81 -7.76 3.23
N GLU A 225 29.73 -7.20 4.45
CA GLU A 225 30.48 -7.66 5.62
C GLU A 225 30.07 -9.06 6.09
N THR A 226 28.79 -9.41 6.02
CA THR A 226 28.29 -10.74 6.41
C THR A 226 28.52 -11.83 5.35
N SER A 227 28.87 -11.44 4.12
CA SER A 227 29.09 -12.36 3.00
C SER A 227 30.57 -12.65 2.72
N ALA A 228 31.47 -12.02 3.49
CA ALA A 228 32.93 -12.17 3.44
C ALA A 228 33.43 -13.08 4.56
#